data_AF-A0A8X7C7X5-F1
#
_entry.id   AF-A0A8X7C7X5-F1
#
_cell.length_a   1.000
_cell.length_b   1.000
_cell.length_c   1.000
_cell.angle_alpha   90.00
_cell.angle_beta   90.00
_cell.angle_gamma   90.00
#
_symmetry.space_group_name_H-M   'P 1'
#
loop_
_entity.id
_entity.type
_entity.pdbx_description
1 polymer ?
#
loop_
_entity_poly.entity_id
_entity_poly.type
_entity_poly.pdbx_seq_one_letter_code
_entity_poly.pdbx_strand_id
1 'polypeptide(L)'
;MGKNMEQQPRLPWCQRICYSVGHSLNDLCASMWFSYLIVYLQLVLGFDSNYAGLVLLIGQVADAIATPLLGYEASNNKETGTICVVLSFPFIFSVCPGCENSSQFALTTMLIPLVIIFQIGWAAVQVSHLSLIPAITPHENERDFLNVLRYAVNIVSDIGTYVVVWCVFDLTRKPIGDHHTITGDYANKFMIITLIIVAIGTVFSFIFHMGVNEVQYTPLSTADNSIEKDSVQPASNPTFSFFPINLSWRGWLRESHFYQVILEHELSVHAPFYLQESLRANDDFIAKIPLVMNVSGFIVSCCLPKIFKVFSKKVTFLGCICWN
;
A
#
# COMPACT_ATOMS: atom_id res chain seq x y z
N MET A 1 -6.49 39.07 28.95
CA MET A 1 -5.23 38.63 28.32
C MET A 1 -5.52 37.37 27.54
N GLY A 2 -5.72 37.48 26.22
CA GLY A 2 -5.92 36.31 25.36
C GLY A 2 -4.62 35.53 25.28
N LYS A 3 -4.63 34.27 25.69
CA LYS A 3 -3.56 33.34 25.31
C LYS A 3 -3.58 33.26 23.80
N ASN A 4 -2.54 33.78 23.16
CA ASN A 4 -2.27 33.53 21.75
C ASN A 4 -2.33 32.02 21.56
N MET A 5 -3.33 31.53 20.82
CA MET A 5 -3.27 30.19 20.25
C MET A 5 -2.08 30.22 19.29
N GLU A 6 -0.90 29.81 19.77
CA GLU A 6 0.23 29.50 18.89
C GLU A 6 -0.28 28.47 17.88
N GLN A 7 -0.50 28.92 16.65
CA GLN A 7 -0.84 28.02 15.55
C GLN A 7 0.31 27.02 15.43
N GLN A 8 0.04 25.74 15.67
CA GLN A 8 1.08 24.73 15.53
C GLN A 8 1.71 24.82 14.13
N PRO A 9 3.05 24.84 14.06
CA PRO A 9 3.76 25.07 12.81
C PRO A 9 3.45 23.96 11.80
N ARG A 10 3.35 24.35 10.53
CA ARG A 10 3.13 23.45 9.41
C ARG A 10 4.34 22.55 9.19
N LEU A 11 4.11 21.34 8.68
CA LEU A 11 5.18 20.39 8.37
C LEU A 11 6.17 20.95 7.33
N PRO A 12 7.49 20.86 7.55
CA PRO A 12 8.50 21.20 6.55
C PRO A 12 8.33 20.39 5.26
N TRP A 13 8.61 21.00 4.12
CA TRP A 13 8.51 20.33 2.81
C TRP A 13 9.36 19.05 2.70
N CYS A 14 10.57 19.07 3.29
CA CYS A 14 11.44 17.90 3.33
C CYS A 14 10.73 16.71 4.01
N GLN A 15 10.14 16.92 5.17
CA GLN A 15 9.43 15.87 5.91
C GLN A 15 8.21 15.35 5.15
N ARG A 16 7.49 16.22 4.42
CA ARG A 16 6.37 15.80 3.56
C ARG A 16 6.82 14.86 2.43
N ILE A 17 7.94 15.18 1.79
CA ILE A 17 8.52 14.37 0.71
C ILE A 17 9.05 13.05 1.27
N CYS A 18 9.83 13.09 2.35
CA CYS A 18 10.34 11.88 3.01
C CYS A 18 9.21 10.97 3.47
N TYR A 19 8.13 11.53 4.02
CA TYR A 19 6.92 10.75 4.34
C TYR A 19 6.35 10.08 3.09
N SER A 20 6.17 10.82 1.99
CA SER A 20 5.49 10.29 0.80
C SER A 20 6.18 9.10 0.14
N VAL A 21 7.50 8.99 0.26
CA VAL A 21 8.28 7.86 -0.30
C VAL A 21 8.36 6.65 0.62
N GLY A 22 7.84 6.74 1.85
CA GLY A 22 7.93 5.66 2.84
C GLY A 22 7.23 4.37 2.46
N HIS A 23 6.22 4.44 1.58
CA HIS A 23 5.50 3.27 1.08
C HIS A 23 6.00 2.78 -0.29
N SER A 24 6.99 3.44 -0.91
CA SER A 24 7.42 3.14 -2.27
C SER A 24 7.96 1.73 -2.46
N LEU A 25 8.65 1.14 -1.47
CA LEU A 25 9.10 -0.25 -1.54
C LEU A 25 7.91 -1.19 -1.72
N ASN A 26 6.86 -1.00 -0.93
CA ASN A 26 5.62 -1.75 -1.10
C ASN A 26 5.05 -1.47 -2.49
N ASP A 27 4.78 -0.22 -2.86
CA ASP A 27 4.16 0.10 -4.15
C ASP A 27 4.87 -0.57 -5.35
N LEU A 28 6.21 -0.54 -5.39
CA LEU A 28 7.00 -1.22 -6.41
C LEU A 28 6.84 -2.75 -6.39
N CYS A 29 6.86 -3.36 -5.19
CA CYS A 29 6.64 -4.79 -5.01
C CYS A 29 5.20 -5.20 -5.38
N ALA A 30 4.18 -4.37 -5.12
CA ALA A 30 2.80 -4.63 -5.53
C ALA A 30 2.68 -4.74 -7.04
N SER A 31 3.30 -3.83 -7.79
CA SER A 31 3.30 -3.89 -9.25
C SER A 31 3.84 -5.23 -9.75
N MET A 32 4.92 -5.72 -9.15
CA MET A 32 5.47 -7.06 -9.46
C MET A 32 4.52 -8.19 -9.03
N TRP A 33 3.97 -8.11 -7.82
CA TRP A 33 3.07 -9.11 -7.24
C TRP A 33 1.78 -9.27 -8.06
N PHE A 34 1.08 -8.16 -8.35
CA PHE A 34 -0.22 -8.21 -9.03
C PHE A 34 -0.09 -8.38 -10.55
N SER A 35 0.90 -7.78 -11.20
CA SER A 35 1.00 -7.82 -12.66
C SER A 35 1.83 -8.99 -13.19
N TYR A 36 2.81 -9.49 -12.41
CA TYR A 36 3.81 -10.40 -12.93
C TYR A 36 3.94 -11.73 -12.18
N LEU A 37 3.39 -11.88 -10.97
CA LEU A 37 3.50 -13.14 -10.21
C LEU A 37 2.90 -14.33 -10.97
N ILE A 38 1.65 -14.23 -11.43
CA ILE A 38 0.98 -15.32 -12.14
C ILE A 38 1.71 -15.64 -13.45
N VAL A 39 2.14 -14.61 -14.18
CA VAL A 39 2.92 -14.74 -15.42
C VAL A 39 4.22 -15.50 -15.15
N TYR A 40 4.94 -15.13 -14.09
CA TYR A 40 6.16 -15.81 -13.68
C TYR A 40 5.89 -17.27 -13.27
N LEU A 41 4.90 -17.53 -12.41
CA LEU A 41 4.57 -18.88 -11.95
C LEU A 41 4.18 -19.80 -13.11
N GLN A 42 3.36 -19.34 -14.05
CA GLN A 42 2.88 -20.17 -15.16
C GLN A 42 3.88 -20.27 -16.31
N LEU A 43 4.43 -19.14 -16.78
CA LEU A 43 5.25 -19.13 -18.01
C LEU A 43 6.74 -19.41 -17.74
N VAL A 44 7.22 -19.16 -16.53
CA VAL A 44 8.64 -19.36 -16.17
C VAL A 44 8.82 -20.62 -15.33
N LEU A 45 8.03 -20.79 -14.27
CA LEU A 45 8.10 -21.99 -13.41
C LEU A 45 7.23 -23.16 -13.90
N GLY A 46 6.37 -22.95 -14.89
CA GLY A 46 5.54 -24.01 -15.47
C GLY A 46 4.46 -24.54 -14.51
N PHE A 47 3.98 -23.71 -13.58
CA PHE A 47 2.87 -24.07 -12.69
C PHE A 47 1.55 -24.16 -13.46
N ASP A 48 0.72 -25.13 -13.09
CA ASP A 48 -0.67 -25.14 -13.53
C ASP A 48 -1.44 -23.96 -12.89
N SER A 49 -2.51 -23.51 -13.54
CA SER A 49 -3.32 -22.36 -13.08
C SER A 49 -3.82 -22.51 -11.65
N ASN A 50 -4.10 -23.73 -11.20
CA ASN A 50 -4.54 -24.02 -9.84
C ASN A 50 -3.46 -23.70 -8.79
N TYR A 51 -2.22 -24.12 -9.02
CA TYR A 51 -1.11 -23.85 -8.10
C TYR A 51 -0.71 -22.37 -8.14
N ALA A 52 -0.67 -21.75 -9.32
CA ALA A 52 -0.40 -20.32 -9.45
C ALA A 52 -1.45 -19.48 -8.71
N GLY A 53 -2.73 -19.79 -8.89
CA GLY A 53 -3.83 -19.13 -8.18
C GLY A 53 -3.80 -19.38 -6.67
N LEU A 54 -3.42 -20.58 -6.23
CA LEU A 54 -3.29 -20.91 -4.80
C LEU A 54 -2.21 -20.06 -4.11
N VAL A 55 -1.05 -19.88 -4.73
CA VAL A 55 0.03 -19.03 -4.20
C VAL A 55 -0.47 -17.58 -4.01
N LEU A 56 -1.13 -17.03 -5.02
CA LEU A 56 -1.71 -15.69 -4.95
C LEU A 56 -2.79 -15.59 -3.85
N LEU A 57 -3.70 -16.56 -3.78
CA LEU A 57 -4.78 -16.63 -2.79
C LEU A 57 -4.25 -16.66 -1.36
N ILE A 58 -3.24 -17.49 -1.09
CA ILE A 58 -2.59 -17.56 0.22
C ILE A 58 -2.03 -16.19 0.61
N GLY A 59 -1.46 -15.46 -0.35
CA GLY A 59 -1.00 -14.10 -0.11
C GLY A 59 -2.14 -13.14 0.28
N GLN A 60 -3.27 -13.18 -0.43
CA GLN A 60 -4.43 -12.34 -0.11
C GLN A 60 -5.00 -12.67 1.29
N VAL A 61 -5.10 -13.95 1.64
CA VAL A 61 -5.57 -14.38 2.96
C VAL A 61 -4.61 -13.92 4.06
N ALA A 62 -3.30 -14.04 3.84
CA ALA A 62 -2.30 -13.60 4.80
C ALA A 62 -2.38 -12.08 5.05
N ASP A 63 -2.53 -11.27 4.01
CA ASP A 63 -2.67 -9.81 4.12
C ASP A 63 -3.98 -9.41 4.83
N ALA A 64 -5.08 -10.06 4.48
CA ALA A 64 -6.39 -9.82 5.09
C ALA A 64 -6.41 -10.12 6.60
N ILE A 65 -5.58 -11.07 7.05
CA ILE A 65 -5.40 -11.39 8.47
C ILE A 65 -4.39 -10.44 9.12
N ALA A 66 -3.26 -10.18 8.47
CA ALA A 66 -2.17 -9.39 9.03
C ALA A 66 -2.57 -7.93 9.26
N THR A 67 -3.25 -7.31 8.30
CA THR A 67 -3.65 -5.89 8.33
C THR A 67 -4.44 -5.50 9.59
N PRO A 68 -5.55 -6.19 9.97
CA PRO A 68 -6.28 -5.86 11.20
C PRO A 68 -5.50 -6.16 12.48
N LEU A 69 -4.70 -7.24 12.51
CA LEU A 69 -3.89 -7.60 13.67
C LEU A 69 -2.82 -6.52 13.95
N LEU A 70 -2.12 -6.09 12.91
CA LEU A 70 -1.11 -5.03 12.98
C LEU A 70 -1.73 -3.63 13.16
N GLY A 71 -3.02 -3.46 12.85
CA GLY A 71 -3.78 -2.26 13.21
C GLY A 71 -4.21 -2.23 14.67
N TYR A 72 -4.44 -3.39 15.28
CA TYR A 72 -4.78 -3.50 16.70
C TYR A 72 -3.55 -3.36 17.60
N GLU A 73 -2.49 -4.08 17.26
CA GLU A 73 -1.19 -3.91 17.89
C GLU A 73 -0.58 -2.64 17.30
N ALA A 74 -0.73 -1.49 17.98
CA ALA A 74 -0.16 -0.20 17.60
C ALA A 74 1.39 -0.27 17.57
N SER A 75 1.93 -0.98 16.58
CA SER A 75 3.30 -1.45 16.61
C SER A 75 4.20 -0.48 15.86
N ASN A 76 5.29 -0.09 16.52
CA ASN A 76 6.40 0.65 15.92
C ASN A 76 7.23 -0.23 14.94
N ASN A 77 6.64 -1.27 14.34
CA ASN A 77 7.36 -2.30 13.59
C ASN A 77 7.54 -1.96 12.10
N LYS A 78 7.60 -0.67 11.73
CA LYS A 78 7.83 -0.22 10.35
C LYS A 78 9.16 -0.73 9.76
N GLU A 79 10.21 -0.78 10.59
CA GLU A 79 11.52 -1.31 10.23
C GLU A 79 11.46 -2.83 10.04
N THR A 80 10.79 -3.53 10.96
CA THR A 80 10.56 -4.98 10.87
C THR A 80 9.78 -5.35 9.61
N GLY A 81 8.75 -4.58 9.26
CA GLY A 81 7.97 -4.79 8.04
C GLY A 81 8.82 -4.63 6.78
N THR A 82 9.62 -3.56 6.71
CA THR A 82 10.55 -3.31 5.60
C THR A 82 11.56 -4.45 5.45
N ILE A 83 12.15 -4.91 6.56
CA ILE A 83 13.09 -6.04 6.57
C ILE A 83 12.41 -7.32 6.05
N CYS A 84 11.20 -7.63 6.50
CA CYS A 84 10.43 -8.77 6.00
C CYS A 84 10.24 -8.71 4.48
N VAL A 85 9.86 -7.56 3.93
CA VAL A 85 9.68 -7.38 2.48
C VAL A 85 11.00 -7.57 1.74
N VAL A 86 12.07 -6.90 2.16
CA VAL A 86 13.40 -6.97 1.53
C VAL A 86 13.95 -8.40 1.52
N LEU A 87 13.75 -9.16 2.60
CA LEU A 87 14.30 -10.51 2.74
C LEU A 87 13.44 -11.60 2.11
N SER A 88 12.14 -11.39 1.90
CA SER A 88 11.25 -12.43 1.36
C SER A 88 10.96 -12.24 -0.13
N PHE A 89 10.72 -11.01 -0.57
CA PHE A 89 10.19 -10.72 -1.90
C PHE A 89 11.13 -11.17 -3.05
N PRO A 90 12.46 -10.95 -2.99
CA PRO A 90 13.37 -11.44 -4.04
C PRO A 90 13.33 -12.95 -4.24
N PHE A 91 13.12 -13.72 -3.16
CA PHE A 91 13.09 -15.17 -3.23
C PHE A 91 11.81 -15.71 -3.87
N ILE A 92 10.72 -14.94 -3.88
CA ILE A 92 9.49 -15.32 -4.59
C ILE A 92 9.73 -15.39 -6.11
N PHE A 93 10.58 -14.49 -6.64
CA PHE A 93 10.95 -14.42 -8.05
C PHE A 93 12.32 -15.05 -8.37
N SER A 94 12.82 -15.92 -7.49
CA SER A 94 14.07 -16.65 -7.69
C SER A 94 13.78 -18.13 -7.95
N VAL A 95 14.52 -18.74 -8.87
CA VAL A 95 14.49 -20.20 -9.03
C VAL A 95 15.26 -20.80 -7.86
N CYS A 96 14.65 -21.72 -7.11
CA CYS A 96 15.38 -22.35 -6.02
C CYS A 96 16.50 -23.27 -6.56
N PRO A 97 17.76 -23.10 -6.09
CA PRO A 97 18.88 -23.89 -6.57
C PRO A 97 18.65 -25.38 -6.33
N GLY A 98 18.72 -26.20 -7.40
CA GLY A 98 18.56 -27.65 -7.32
C GLY A 98 17.11 -28.15 -7.34
N CYS A 99 16.12 -27.28 -7.52
CA CYS A 99 14.71 -27.66 -7.59
C CYS A 99 14.19 -27.98 -9.00
N GLU A 100 15.06 -28.15 -9.99
CA GLU A 100 14.66 -28.29 -11.41
C GLU A 100 13.72 -29.46 -11.67
N ASN A 101 13.80 -30.53 -10.85
CA ASN A 101 12.95 -31.73 -10.95
C ASN A 101 11.92 -31.84 -9.80
N SER A 102 11.74 -30.77 -9.01
CA SER A 102 10.78 -30.78 -7.91
C SER A 102 9.35 -30.68 -8.42
N SER A 103 8.42 -31.37 -7.74
CA SER A 103 7.00 -31.28 -8.09
C SER A 103 6.45 -29.87 -7.82
N GLN A 104 5.42 -29.46 -8.58
CA GLN A 104 4.75 -28.18 -8.35
C GLN A 104 4.23 -28.04 -6.91
N PHE A 105 3.79 -29.14 -6.29
CA PHE A 105 3.39 -29.16 -4.88
C PHE A 105 4.55 -28.81 -3.94
N ALA A 106 5.75 -29.36 -4.17
CA ALA A 106 6.93 -29.07 -3.35
C ALA A 106 7.37 -27.61 -3.52
N LEU A 107 7.42 -27.11 -4.76
CA LEU A 107 7.74 -25.71 -5.05
C LEU A 107 6.72 -24.75 -4.42
N THR A 108 5.42 -25.05 -4.54
CA THR A 108 4.34 -24.30 -3.86
C THR A 108 4.56 -24.29 -2.35
N THR A 109 4.86 -25.44 -1.75
CA THR A 109 5.11 -25.54 -0.30
C THR A 109 6.28 -24.68 0.14
N MET A 110 7.33 -24.55 -0.68
CA MET A 110 8.47 -23.66 -0.39
C MET A 110 8.11 -22.18 -0.51
N LEU A 111 7.21 -21.81 -1.43
CA LEU A 111 6.79 -20.43 -1.64
C LEU A 111 5.86 -19.91 -0.52
N ILE A 112 5.02 -20.77 0.05
CA ILE A 112 4.04 -20.39 1.10
C ILE A 112 4.65 -19.55 2.23
N PRO A 113 5.72 -19.98 2.93
CA PRO A 113 6.28 -19.19 4.01
C PRO A 113 6.85 -17.85 3.53
N LEU A 114 7.45 -17.79 2.35
CA LEU A 114 7.97 -16.54 1.77
C LEU A 114 6.83 -15.55 1.48
N VAL A 115 5.74 -16.04 0.87
CA VAL A 115 4.55 -15.24 0.61
C VAL A 115 3.92 -14.73 1.90
N ILE A 116 3.77 -15.58 2.93
CA ILE A 116 3.21 -15.16 4.21
C ILE A 116 4.08 -14.08 4.86
N ILE A 117 5.41 -14.25 4.89
CA ILE A 117 6.33 -13.25 5.45
C ILE A 117 6.25 -11.93 4.67
N PHE A 118 6.21 -12.01 3.34
CA PHE A 118 6.06 -10.85 2.47
C PHE A 118 4.77 -10.08 2.80
N GLN A 119 3.63 -10.78 2.90
CA GLN A 119 2.33 -10.14 3.15
C GLN A 119 2.21 -9.56 4.57
N ILE A 120 2.82 -10.21 5.57
CA ILE A 120 2.92 -9.62 6.92
C ILE A 120 3.78 -8.35 6.88
N GLY A 121 4.92 -8.39 6.19
CA GLY A 121 5.79 -7.22 6.02
C GLY A 121 5.09 -6.09 5.28
N TRP A 122 4.37 -6.44 4.21
CA TRP A 122 3.53 -5.54 3.43
C TRP A 122 2.54 -4.79 4.32
N ALA A 123 1.70 -5.55 5.04
CA ALA A 123 0.68 -5.01 5.94
C ALA A 123 1.31 -4.13 7.04
N ALA A 124 2.45 -4.54 7.61
CA ALA A 124 3.14 -3.78 8.64
C ALA A 124 3.60 -2.40 8.14
N VAL A 125 4.22 -2.34 6.95
CA VAL A 125 4.63 -1.07 6.34
C VAL A 125 3.40 -0.22 6.01
N GLN A 126 2.33 -0.81 5.46
CA GLN A 126 1.12 -0.07 5.08
C GLN A 126 0.41 0.56 6.29
N VAL A 127 0.15 -0.24 7.32
CA VAL A 127 -0.59 0.21 8.51
C VAL A 127 0.21 1.27 9.27
N SER A 128 1.52 1.06 9.45
CA SER A 128 2.39 2.03 10.13
C SER A 128 2.56 3.33 9.34
N HIS A 129 2.62 3.27 8.01
CA HIS A 129 2.70 4.47 7.17
C HIS A 129 1.43 5.31 7.27
N LEU A 130 0.26 4.69 7.17
CA LEU A 130 -1.03 5.40 7.24
C LEU A 130 -1.33 5.97 8.64
N SER A 131 -0.98 5.25 9.71
CA SER A 131 -1.18 5.72 11.08
C SER A 131 -0.26 6.90 11.45
N LEU A 132 0.83 7.10 10.70
CA LEU A 132 1.77 8.19 10.91
C LEU A 132 1.22 9.55 10.46
N ILE A 133 0.34 9.61 9.45
CA ILE A 133 -0.26 10.87 8.96
C ILE A 133 -0.87 11.73 10.09
N PRO A 134 -1.82 11.21 10.89
CA PRO A 134 -2.41 11.99 11.96
C PRO A 134 -1.44 12.28 13.12
N ALA A 135 -0.36 11.49 13.25
CA ALA A 135 0.66 11.68 14.28
C ALA A 135 1.65 12.81 13.95
N ILE A 136 1.98 13.02 12.67
CA ILE A 136 2.95 14.06 12.25
C ILE A 136 2.32 15.44 12.00
N THR A 137 0.99 15.54 11.82
CA THR A 137 0.33 16.85 11.70
C THR A 137 -1.09 16.86 12.28
N PRO A 138 -1.45 17.90 13.06
CA PRO A 138 -2.81 18.10 13.55
C PRO A 138 -3.74 18.68 12.48
N HIS A 139 -3.22 19.21 11.38
CA HIS A 139 -3.99 19.99 10.39
C HIS A 139 -4.60 19.09 9.32
N GLU A 140 -5.93 19.01 9.23
CA GLU A 140 -6.63 18.18 8.24
C GLU A 140 -6.20 18.42 6.79
N ASN A 141 -6.03 19.70 6.40
CA ASN A 141 -5.60 20.05 5.04
C ASN A 141 -4.20 19.51 4.71
N GLU A 142 -3.32 19.37 5.71
CA GLU A 142 -2.01 18.76 5.52
C GLU A 142 -2.10 17.24 5.42
N ARG A 143 -3.00 16.60 6.19
CA ARG A 143 -3.27 15.16 6.08
C ARG A 143 -3.78 14.80 4.68
N ASP A 144 -4.73 15.59 4.16
CA ASP A 144 -5.24 15.44 2.80
C ASP A 144 -4.10 15.58 1.78
N PHE A 145 -3.24 16.57 1.94
CA PHE A 145 -2.09 16.79 1.05
C PHE A 145 -1.07 15.64 1.10
N LEU A 146 -0.76 15.11 2.29
CA LEU A 146 0.14 13.97 2.46
C LEU A 146 -0.42 12.71 1.79
N ASN A 147 -1.73 12.49 1.86
CA ASN A 147 -2.40 11.39 1.15
C ASN A 147 -2.30 11.54 -0.37
N VAL A 148 -2.52 12.75 -0.90
CA VAL A 148 -2.35 13.02 -2.33
C VAL A 148 -0.91 12.78 -2.77
N LEU A 149 0.07 13.22 -1.96
CA LEU A 149 1.49 13.03 -2.28
C LEU A 149 1.88 11.54 -2.23
N ARG A 150 1.39 10.78 -1.26
CA ARG A 150 1.55 9.31 -1.20
C ARG A 150 1.00 8.64 -2.46
N TYR A 151 -0.21 9.02 -2.88
CA TYR A 151 -0.83 8.49 -4.09
C TYR A 151 -0.04 8.84 -5.37
N ALA A 152 0.49 10.07 -5.44
CA ALA A 152 1.38 10.49 -6.52
C ALA A 152 2.61 9.58 -6.63
N VAL A 153 3.26 9.31 -5.49
CA VAL A 153 4.44 8.46 -5.43
C VAL A 153 4.09 7.02 -5.79
N ASN A 154 2.95 6.48 -5.37
CA ASN A 154 2.49 5.15 -5.76
C ASN A 154 2.41 5.00 -7.30
N ILE A 155 1.80 5.97 -7.99
CA ILE A 155 1.71 5.94 -9.46
C ILE A 155 3.08 6.01 -10.12
N VAL A 156 3.98 6.83 -9.58
CA VAL A 156 5.37 6.91 -10.08
C VAL A 156 6.10 5.58 -9.86
N SER A 157 5.91 4.93 -8.71
CA SER A 157 6.45 3.59 -8.44
C SER A 157 5.92 2.58 -9.44
N ASP A 158 4.60 2.56 -9.69
CA ASP A 158 3.96 1.61 -10.59
C ASP A 158 4.48 1.76 -12.03
N ILE A 159 4.49 2.98 -12.56
CA ILE A 159 5.10 3.31 -13.86
C ILE A 159 6.59 2.94 -13.88
N GLY A 160 7.31 3.25 -12.80
CA GLY A 160 8.73 2.93 -12.65
C GLY A 160 9.01 1.43 -12.76
N THR A 161 8.20 0.59 -12.13
CA THR A 161 8.29 -0.88 -12.26
C THR A 161 8.15 -1.33 -13.70
N TYR A 162 7.13 -0.85 -14.43
CA TYR A 162 6.95 -1.19 -15.84
C TYR A 162 8.14 -0.77 -16.72
N VAL A 163 8.72 0.41 -16.45
CA VAL A 163 9.93 0.88 -17.14
C VAL A 163 11.12 -0.02 -16.84
N VAL A 164 11.34 -0.41 -15.58
CA VAL A 164 12.42 -1.34 -15.19
C VAL A 164 12.27 -2.68 -15.91
N VAL A 165 11.06 -3.26 -15.90
CA VAL A 165 10.77 -4.51 -16.61
C VAL A 165 11.11 -4.35 -18.10
N TRP A 166 10.58 -3.32 -18.76
CA TRP A 166 10.83 -3.08 -20.17
C TRP A 166 12.32 -2.92 -20.49
N CYS A 167 13.05 -2.13 -19.70
CA CYS A 167 14.49 -1.93 -19.85
C CYS A 167 15.26 -3.25 -19.72
N VAL A 168 14.96 -4.07 -18.71
CA VAL A 168 15.66 -5.37 -18.54
C VAL A 168 15.38 -6.28 -19.73
N PHE A 169 14.13 -6.39 -20.19
CA PHE A 169 13.79 -7.24 -21.34
C PHE A 169 14.39 -6.76 -22.66
N ASP A 170 14.47 -5.44 -22.88
CA ASP A 170 15.03 -4.87 -24.10
C ASP A 170 16.57 -4.97 -24.12
N LEU A 171 17.23 -4.63 -23.00
CA LEU A 171 18.70 -4.69 -22.89
C LEU A 171 19.25 -6.11 -22.90
N THR A 172 18.45 -7.11 -22.49
CA THR A 172 18.83 -8.53 -22.49
C THR A 172 18.26 -9.30 -23.69
N ARG A 173 17.73 -8.59 -24.70
CA ARG A 173 17.27 -9.23 -25.94
C ARG A 173 18.46 -9.81 -26.70
N LYS A 174 18.50 -11.14 -26.84
CA LYS A 174 19.51 -11.81 -27.67
C LYS A 174 19.22 -11.53 -29.16
N PRO A 175 20.23 -11.26 -30.00
CA PRO A 175 20.04 -11.12 -31.44
C PRO A 175 19.47 -12.41 -32.04
N ILE A 176 18.54 -12.24 -32.99
CA ILE A 176 17.74 -13.27 -33.65
C ILE A 176 18.66 -14.37 -34.19
N GLY A 177 18.70 -15.53 -33.52
CA GLY A 177 19.59 -16.62 -33.94
C GLY A 177 19.55 -17.88 -33.07
N ASP A 178 19.13 -17.81 -31.81
CA ASP A 178 19.22 -18.96 -30.90
C ASP A 178 17.88 -19.21 -30.18
N HIS A 179 17.00 -19.98 -30.83
CA HIS A 179 15.61 -20.20 -30.42
C HIS A 179 15.40 -21.29 -29.35
N HIS A 180 16.46 -21.86 -28.75
CA HIS A 180 16.33 -23.13 -28.01
C HIS A 180 16.49 -23.12 -26.48
N THR A 181 16.67 -21.98 -25.82
CA THR A 181 16.65 -21.93 -24.34
C THR A 181 15.87 -20.71 -23.84
N ILE A 182 14.55 -20.79 -23.95
CA ILE A 182 13.65 -19.67 -23.69
C ILE A 182 13.31 -19.56 -22.19
N THR A 183 13.19 -20.66 -21.45
CA THR A 183 12.65 -20.65 -20.06
C THR A 183 13.66 -20.19 -19.00
N GLY A 184 14.93 -20.64 -19.07
CA GLY A 184 15.96 -20.28 -18.08
C GLY A 184 16.43 -18.82 -18.14
N ASP A 185 16.36 -18.21 -19.33
CA ASP A 185 16.72 -16.81 -19.53
C ASP A 185 15.70 -15.86 -18.86
N TYR A 186 14.41 -16.20 -18.91
CA TYR A 186 13.36 -15.38 -18.26
C TYR A 186 13.41 -15.42 -16.74
N ALA A 187 13.74 -16.56 -16.14
CA ALA A 187 13.82 -16.67 -14.69
C ALA A 187 14.89 -15.74 -14.11
N ASN A 188 16.07 -15.70 -14.74
CA ASN A 188 17.13 -14.77 -14.36
C ASN A 188 16.71 -13.30 -14.57
N LYS A 189 15.95 -12.99 -15.62
CA LYS A 189 15.43 -11.63 -15.84
C LYS A 189 14.48 -11.20 -14.73
N PHE A 190 13.52 -12.04 -14.34
CA PHE A 190 12.60 -11.74 -13.23
C PHE A 190 13.34 -11.55 -11.91
N MET A 191 14.33 -12.39 -11.62
CA MET A 191 15.20 -12.22 -10.44
C MET A 191 15.94 -10.86 -10.47
N ILE A 192 16.56 -10.49 -11.60
CA ILE A 192 17.26 -9.21 -11.76
C ILE A 192 16.29 -8.02 -11.58
N ILE A 193 15.11 -8.07 -12.22
CA ILE A 193 14.08 -7.05 -12.10
C ILE A 193 13.69 -6.87 -10.62
N THR A 194 13.40 -7.97 -9.92
CA THR A 194 13.01 -7.92 -8.52
C THR A 194 14.11 -7.38 -7.63
N LEU A 195 15.38 -7.76 -7.87
CA LEU A 195 16.52 -7.22 -7.11
C LEU A 195 16.69 -5.70 -7.33
N ILE A 196 16.54 -5.22 -8.56
CA ILE A 196 16.59 -3.77 -8.87
C ILE A 196 15.45 -3.04 -8.14
N ILE A 197 14.24 -3.57 -8.21
CA ILE A 197 13.06 -2.99 -7.58
C ILE A 197 13.22 -2.92 -6.05
N VAL A 198 13.62 -4.02 -5.41
CA VAL A 198 13.86 -4.05 -3.96
C VAL A 198 15.00 -3.10 -3.59
N ALA A 199 16.06 -2.99 -4.39
CA ALA A 199 17.15 -2.04 -4.14
C ALA A 199 16.66 -0.59 -4.19
N ILE A 200 15.91 -0.20 -5.23
CA ILE A 200 15.32 1.15 -5.35
C ILE A 200 14.37 1.43 -4.18
N GLY A 201 13.47 0.48 -3.88
CA GLY A 201 12.54 0.60 -2.77
C GLY A 201 13.23 0.74 -1.42
N THR A 202 14.30 -0.02 -1.19
CA THR A 202 15.11 0.07 0.05
C THR A 202 15.74 1.45 0.21
N VAL A 203 16.20 2.08 -0.88
CA VAL A 203 16.70 3.46 -0.85
C VAL A 203 15.59 4.43 -0.43
N PHE A 204 14.37 4.28 -0.96
CA PHE A 204 13.23 5.10 -0.53
C PHE A 204 12.83 4.87 0.93
N SER A 205 12.82 3.61 1.39
CA SER A 205 12.60 3.28 2.80
C SER A 205 13.65 3.96 3.69
N PHE A 206 14.93 3.93 3.30
CA PHE A 206 16.00 4.60 4.03
C PHE A 206 15.78 6.13 4.11
N ILE A 207 15.41 6.76 3.00
CA ILE A 207 15.06 8.20 2.96
C ILE A 207 13.90 8.52 3.91
N PHE A 208 12.89 7.65 3.96
CA PHE A 208 11.75 7.80 4.87
C PHE A 208 12.18 7.70 6.34
N HIS A 209 12.95 6.68 6.71
CA HIS A 209 13.42 6.48 8.07
C HIS A 209 14.33 7.62 8.57
N MET A 210 15.16 8.19 7.69
CA MET A 210 16.00 9.35 8.03
C MET A 210 15.21 10.66 8.10
N GLY A 211 14.24 10.84 7.21
CA GLY A 211 13.56 12.12 7.04
C GLY A 211 12.31 12.32 7.90
N VAL A 212 11.76 11.25 8.45
CA VAL A 212 10.58 11.30 9.32
C VAL A 212 10.95 10.84 10.73
N ASN A 213 11.32 11.81 11.56
CA ASN A 213 11.49 11.57 12.98
C ASN A 213 10.13 11.23 13.59
N GLU A 214 10.05 10.07 14.26
CA GLU A 214 8.91 9.75 15.09
C GLU A 214 8.81 10.77 16.21
N VAL A 215 7.66 11.44 16.30
CA VAL A 215 7.26 12.06 17.55
C VAL A 215 6.99 10.89 18.48
N GLN A 216 7.96 10.53 19.34
CA GLN A 216 7.70 9.62 20.44
C GLN A 216 6.50 10.18 21.18
N TYR A 217 5.36 9.50 21.07
CA TYR A 217 4.36 9.60 22.10
C TYR A 217 5.07 9.06 23.33
N THR A 218 5.60 9.92 24.20
CA THR A 218 5.81 9.54 25.58
C THR A 218 4.46 8.95 25.99
N PRO A 219 4.35 7.64 26.27
CA PRO A 219 3.25 7.22 27.09
C PRO A 219 3.39 8.09 28.33
N LEU A 220 2.32 8.77 28.74
CA LEU A 220 2.28 9.26 30.11
C LEU A 220 2.71 8.08 30.97
N SER A 221 3.91 8.20 31.54
CA SER A 221 4.54 7.18 32.34
C SER A 221 3.50 6.65 33.29
N THR A 222 3.53 5.34 33.48
CA THR A 222 2.86 4.59 34.53
C THR A 222 2.96 5.33 35.87
N ALA A 223 2.01 6.23 36.12
CA ALA A 223 1.82 6.97 37.34
C ALA A 223 0.32 7.32 37.39
N ASP A 224 -0.44 6.41 38.00
CA ASP A 224 -1.65 6.68 38.77
C ASP A 224 -2.65 7.67 38.19
N ASN A 225 -3.36 7.29 37.12
CA ASN A 225 -4.66 7.89 36.83
C ASN A 225 -5.69 6.80 36.48
N SER A 226 -5.93 5.92 37.46
CA SER A 226 -7.28 5.41 37.68
C SER A 226 -8.18 6.61 38.00
N ILE A 227 -8.79 7.24 36.98
CA ILE A 227 -9.89 8.18 37.19
C ILE A 227 -11.16 7.35 37.34
N GLU A 228 -11.20 6.59 38.43
CA GLU A 228 -12.39 5.96 38.97
C GLU A 228 -12.44 6.43 40.42
N LYS A 229 -13.53 7.16 40.78
CA LYS A 229 -13.82 7.84 42.06
C LYS A 229 -13.28 9.27 42.18
N ASP A 230 -14.12 10.26 41.86
CA ASP A 230 -14.99 10.83 42.90
C ASP A 230 -16.02 11.80 42.28
N SER A 231 -17.26 11.58 42.68
CA SER A 231 -18.45 12.33 42.33
C SER A 231 -18.70 13.44 43.35
N VAL A 232 -18.70 14.73 42.97
CA VAL A 232 -19.61 15.79 43.47
C VAL A 232 -19.71 16.92 42.40
N GLN A 233 -20.94 17.31 42.06
CA GLN A 233 -21.37 18.32 41.06
C GLN A 233 -21.23 19.81 41.52
N PRO A 234 -21.85 20.83 40.88
CA PRO A 234 -21.88 21.29 39.47
C PRO A 234 -21.57 22.81 39.31
N ALA A 235 -21.18 23.28 38.12
CA ALA A 235 -21.44 24.67 37.70
C ALA A 235 -21.45 24.86 36.16
N SER A 236 -22.65 25.13 35.65
CA SER A 236 -23.07 25.77 34.39
C SER A 236 -22.00 26.27 33.40
N ASN A 237 -22.01 25.72 32.17
CA ASN A 237 -22.22 26.45 30.89
C ASN A 237 -22.21 25.46 29.70
N PRO A 238 -23.07 25.64 28.67
CA PRO A 238 -23.17 24.71 27.55
C PRO A 238 -22.05 25.01 26.55
N THR A 239 -20.95 24.28 26.64
CA THR A 239 -19.97 24.20 25.54
C THR A 239 -20.11 22.85 24.89
N PHE A 240 -20.38 22.89 23.58
CA PHE A 240 -20.55 21.75 22.70
C PHE A 240 -19.35 20.79 22.88
N SER A 241 -19.57 19.69 23.59
CA SER A 241 -18.56 18.67 23.82
C SER A 241 -18.34 17.90 22.52
N PHE A 242 -17.30 18.27 21.78
CA PHE A 242 -16.64 17.33 20.89
C PHE A 242 -16.05 16.22 21.77
N PHE A 243 -16.85 15.18 22.03
CA PHE A 243 -16.32 13.91 22.51
C PHE A 243 -15.51 13.30 21.35
N PRO A 244 -14.18 13.11 21.48
CA PRO A 244 -13.51 12.18 20.60
C PRO A 244 -14.08 10.81 20.94
N ILE A 245 -14.97 10.30 20.09
CA ILE A 245 -15.50 8.95 20.27
C ILE A 245 -14.33 8.00 20.02
N ASN A 246 -13.64 7.59 21.08
CA ASN A 246 -12.72 6.47 21.06
C ASN A 246 -13.54 5.19 20.89
N LEU A 247 -13.95 4.92 19.66
CA LEU A 247 -14.58 3.66 19.29
C LEU A 247 -13.54 2.55 19.44
N SER A 248 -13.84 1.56 20.26
CA SER A 248 -13.11 0.28 20.23
C SER A 248 -13.20 -0.33 18.82
N TRP A 249 -12.22 -1.16 18.42
CA TRP A 249 -12.21 -1.83 17.11
C TRP A 249 -13.51 -2.60 16.81
N ARG A 250 -14.15 -3.18 17.83
CA ARG A 250 -15.46 -3.83 17.70
C ARG A 250 -16.61 -2.85 17.45
N GLY A 251 -16.47 -1.61 17.92
CA GLY A 251 -17.41 -0.53 17.65
C GLY A 251 -17.37 -0.09 16.18
N TRP A 252 -16.21 -0.11 15.54
CA TRP A 252 -16.06 0.19 14.11
C TRP A 252 -16.82 -0.81 13.23
N LEU A 253 -16.79 -2.11 13.56
CA LEU A 253 -17.57 -3.14 12.87
C LEU A 253 -19.09 -2.96 12.99
N ARG A 254 -19.55 -2.06 13.86
CA ARG A 254 -20.97 -1.75 14.04
C ARG A 254 -21.39 -0.47 13.32
N GLU A 255 -20.42 0.31 12.82
CA GLU A 255 -20.68 1.59 12.16
C GLU A 255 -21.05 1.39 10.69
N SER A 256 -22.14 2.01 10.24
CA SER A 256 -22.64 1.83 8.86
C SER A 256 -21.64 2.38 7.83
N HIS A 257 -20.97 3.49 8.17
CA HIS A 257 -19.97 4.12 7.30
C HIS A 257 -18.75 3.21 7.04
N PHE A 258 -18.41 2.30 7.96
CA PHE A 258 -17.32 1.36 7.75
C PHE A 258 -17.58 0.43 6.56
N TYR A 259 -18.81 -0.09 6.46
CA TYR A 259 -19.21 -0.96 5.35
C TYR A 259 -19.38 -0.20 4.03
N GLN A 260 -19.81 1.07 4.08
CA GLN A 260 -19.92 1.92 2.88
C GLN A 260 -18.56 2.10 2.21
N VAL A 261 -17.52 2.39 2.97
CA VAL A 261 -16.15 2.55 2.44
C VAL A 261 -15.60 1.25 1.85
N ILE A 262 -15.88 0.10 2.49
CA ILE A 262 -15.49 -1.22 1.95
C ILE A 262 -16.18 -1.47 0.60
N LEU A 263 -17.49 -1.19 0.52
CA LEU A 263 -18.27 -1.40 -0.69
C LEU A 263 -17.84 -0.46 -1.83
N GLU A 264 -17.51 0.80 -1.53
CA GLU A 264 -16.94 1.74 -2.49
C GLU A 264 -15.57 1.26 -3.02
N HIS A 265 -14.73 0.70 -2.15
CA HIS A 265 -13.42 0.17 -2.52
C HIS A 265 -13.54 -1.05 -3.45
N GLU A 266 -14.35 -2.04 -3.07
CA GLU A 266 -14.61 -3.24 -3.87
C GLU A 266 -15.15 -2.90 -5.26
N LEU A 267 -16.09 -1.94 -5.34
CA LEU A 267 -16.66 -1.50 -6.62
C LEU A 267 -15.60 -0.86 -7.52
N SER A 268 -14.69 -0.06 -6.96
CA SER A 268 -13.59 0.57 -7.69
C SER A 268 -12.57 -0.44 -8.20
N VAL A 269 -12.34 -1.54 -7.48
CA VAL A 269 -11.42 -2.61 -7.89
C VAL A 269 -12.05 -3.54 -8.93
N HIS A 270 -13.37 -3.77 -8.86
CA HIS A 270 -14.08 -4.61 -9.82
C HIS A 270 -14.42 -3.91 -11.14
N ALA A 271 -14.56 -2.58 -11.15
CA ALA A 271 -14.89 -1.80 -12.34
C ALA A 271 -13.95 -2.04 -13.56
N PRO A 272 -12.60 -2.05 -13.42
CA PRO A 272 -11.71 -2.34 -14.54
C PRO A 272 -11.86 -3.78 -15.06
N PHE A 273 -11.99 -4.76 -14.16
CA PHE A 273 -12.20 -6.17 -14.54
C PHE A 273 -13.53 -6.37 -15.27
N TYR A 274 -14.61 -5.76 -14.77
CA TYR A 274 -15.92 -5.79 -15.42
C TYR A 274 -15.88 -5.14 -16.80
N LEU A 275 -15.20 -4.00 -16.96
CA LEU A 275 -15.02 -3.36 -18.26
C LEU A 275 -14.24 -4.27 -19.23
N GLN A 276 -13.19 -4.92 -18.75
CA GLN A 276 -12.34 -5.80 -19.55
C GLN A 276 -13.12 -7.02 -20.08
N GLU A 277 -13.93 -7.65 -19.23
CA GLU A 277 -14.72 -8.83 -19.58
C GLU A 277 -15.95 -8.48 -20.44
N SER A 278 -16.61 -7.35 -20.14
CA SER A 278 -17.79 -6.88 -20.88
C SER A 278 -17.45 -6.37 -22.29
N LEU A 279 -16.26 -5.79 -22.48
CA LEU A 279 -15.86 -5.21 -23.77
C LEU A 279 -15.24 -6.21 -24.75
N ARG A 280 -15.00 -7.48 -24.37
CA ARG A 280 -14.24 -8.46 -25.18
C ARG A 280 -12.98 -7.83 -25.78
N ALA A 281 -12.28 -7.05 -24.96
CA ALA A 281 -11.28 -6.10 -25.43
C ALA A 281 -10.04 -6.84 -25.98
N ASN A 282 -9.58 -6.47 -27.18
CA ASN A 282 -8.29 -6.91 -27.72
C ASN A 282 -7.15 -6.65 -26.71
N ASP A 283 -6.08 -7.44 -26.77
CA ASP A 283 -4.90 -7.42 -25.88
C ASP A 283 -4.36 -6.00 -25.57
N ASP A 284 -4.54 -5.07 -26.50
CA ASP A 284 -4.10 -3.67 -26.41
C ASP A 284 -4.91 -2.81 -25.42
N PHE A 285 -6.17 -3.18 -25.09
CA PHE A 285 -7.01 -2.48 -24.11
C PHE A 285 -6.76 -2.92 -22.67
N ILE A 286 -6.27 -4.15 -22.47
CA ILE A 286 -6.00 -4.75 -21.16
C ILE A 286 -4.96 -3.93 -20.39
N ALA A 287 -3.94 -3.41 -21.07
CA ALA A 287 -2.91 -2.56 -20.46
C ALA A 287 -3.34 -1.08 -20.33
N LYS A 288 -4.23 -0.59 -21.20
CA LYS A 288 -4.60 0.83 -21.25
C LYS A 288 -5.65 1.22 -20.22
N ILE A 289 -6.59 0.33 -19.89
CA ILE A 289 -7.68 0.63 -18.95
C ILE A 289 -7.14 0.94 -17.54
N PRO A 290 -6.28 0.10 -16.91
CA PRO A 290 -5.70 0.41 -15.61
C PRO A 290 -4.86 1.70 -15.63
N LEU A 291 -4.10 1.92 -16.71
CA LEU A 291 -3.30 3.14 -16.89
C LEU A 291 -4.17 4.40 -16.95
N VAL A 292 -5.25 4.39 -17.74
CA VAL A 292 -6.19 5.53 -17.84
C VAL A 292 -6.91 5.76 -16.52
N MET A 293 -7.29 4.70 -15.81
CA MET A 293 -7.91 4.81 -14.48
C MET A 293 -6.95 5.41 -13.46
N ASN A 294 -5.70 4.97 -13.42
CA ASN A 294 -4.67 5.50 -12.52
C ASN A 294 -4.31 6.96 -12.86
N VAL A 295 -4.13 7.29 -14.14
CA VAL A 295 -3.82 8.67 -14.58
C VAL A 295 -5.01 9.61 -14.34
N SER A 296 -6.24 9.19 -14.62
CA SER A 296 -7.43 10.00 -14.36
C SER A 296 -7.65 10.19 -12.86
N GLY A 297 -7.48 9.14 -12.04
CA GLY A 297 -7.47 9.21 -10.59
C GLY A 297 -6.45 10.23 -10.08
N PHE A 298 -5.23 10.20 -10.62
CA PHE A 298 -4.17 11.16 -10.27
C PHE A 298 -4.53 12.60 -10.59
N ILE A 299 -5.04 12.85 -11.80
CA ILE A 299 -5.43 14.19 -12.23
C ILE A 299 -6.55 14.71 -11.33
N VAL A 300 -7.54 13.88 -11.02
CA VAL A 300 -8.64 14.22 -10.11
C VAL A 300 -8.11 14.50 -8.69
N SER A 301 -7.23 13.66 -8.15
CA SER A 301 -6.56 13.87 -6.86
C SER A 301 -5.76 15.17 -6.80
N CYS A 302 -5.08 15.56 -7.88
CA CYS A 302 -4.35 16.83 -7.96
C CYS A 302 -5.29 18.04 -8.05
N CYS A 303 -6.46 17.86 -8.66
CA CYS A 303 -7.47 18.92 -8.81
C CYS A 303 -8.35 19.08 -7.57
N LEU A 304 -8.56 18.01 -6.79
CA LEU A 304 -9.40 17.99 -5.59
C LEU A 304 -9.08 19.11 -4.58
N PRO A 305 -7.81 19.41 -4.23
CA PRO A 305 -7.49 20.53 -3.34
C PRO A 305 -7.88 21.89 -3.90
N LYS A 306 -7.88 22.06 -5.23
CA LYS A 306 -8.34 23.30 -5.89
C LYS A 306 -9.86 23.36 -5.93
N ILE A 307 -10.52 22.23 -6.15
CA ILE A 307 -11.99 22.11 -6.14
C ILE A 307 -12.53 22.36 -4.73
N PHE A 308 -11.90 21.82 -3.69
CA PHE A 308 -12.29 22.06 -2.29
C PHE A 308 -12.13 23.51 -1.82
N LYS A 309 -11.31 24.32 -2.52
CA LYS A 309 -11.25 25.77 -2.29
C LYS A 309 -12.45 26.52 -2.86
N VAL A 310 -13.12 25.95 -3.86
CA VAL A 310 -14.27 26.56 -4.55
C VAL A 310 -15.58 25.99 -4.02
N PHE A 311 -15.61 24.69 -3.70
CA PHE A 311 -16.78 23.95 -3.22
C PHE A 311 -16.49 23.32 -1.85
N SER A 312 -17.45 23.35 -0.92
CA SER A 312 -17.33 22.65 0.36
C SER A 312 -17.07 21.14 0.15
N LYS A 313 -16.28 20.51 1.03
CA LYS A 313 -15.97 19.07 0.98
C LYS A 313 -17.23 18.21 0.79
N LYS A 314 -18.34 18.58 1.43
CA LYS A 314 -19.64 17.89 1.32
C LYS A 314 -20.29 17.98 -0.08
N VAL A 315 -20.18 19.14 -0.73
CA VAL A 315 -20.78 19.37 -2.07
C VAL A 315 -19.99 18.64 -3.14
N THR A 316 -18.66 18.62 -3.00
CA THR A 316 -17.78 17.90 -3.91
C THR A 316 -17.98 16.38 -3.80
N PHE A 317 -18.14 15.85 -2.58
CA PHE A 317 -18.43 14.43 -2.36
C PHE A 317 -19.80 14.04 -2.93
N LEU A 318 -20.83 14.87 -2.73
CA LEU A 318 -22.15 14.66 -3.33
C LEU A 318 -22.10 14.67 -4.87
N GLY A 319 -21.31 15.58 -5.45
CA GLY A 319 -21.13 15.68 -6.89
C GLY A 319 -20.41 14.47 -7.50
N CYS A 320 -19.43 13.88 -6.81
CA CYS A 320 -18.78 12.66 -7.26
C CYS A 320 -19.69 11.42 -7.15
N ILE A 321 -20.51 11.34 -6.10
CA ILE A 321 -21.50 10.26 -5.95
C ILE A 321 -22.59 10.35 -7.03
N CYS A 322 -23.01 11.55 -7.42
CA CYS A 322 -24.00 11.74 -8.47
C CYS A 322 -23.47 11.49 -9.91
N TRP A 323 -22.17 11.21 -10.09
CA TRP A 323 -21.56 10.97 -11.40
C TRP A 323 -21.25 9.48 -11.68
N ASN A 324 -21.27 8.62 -10.65
CA ASN A 324 -21.31 7.16 -10.83
C ASN A 324 -22.75 6.67 -11.03
#